data_AF-A0A5C7HH31-F1
#
_entry.id   AF-A0A5C7HH31-F1
#
_cell.length_a   1.000
_cell.length_b   1.000
_cell.length_c   1.000
_cell.angle_alpha   90.00
_cell.angle_beta   90.00
_cell.angle_gamma   90.00
#
_symmetry.space_group_name_H-M   'P 1'
#
loop_
_entity.id
_entity.type
_entity.pdbx_description
1 polymer ?
#
loop_
_entity_poly.entity_id
_entity_poly.type
_entity_poly.pdbx_seq_one_letter_code
_entity_poly.pdbx_strand_id
1 'polypeptide(L)'
;MALFQGNLLLFLMIYLFFFMMILTPKLVSSHDRHYSPPSVSRLTDLFPHVLFDHGFSTFFGGSNIKLLNNASMATLSLDKSSGSGLVSKNKYHYGFFSAAIKLPAGLSSGVVLAFYVSGGQYTCEGVSKQRCVLVHLSIEANVDLHDDMGRIGLGDTRRKNNPTTQPSEPVSSCSKSSASLSSDPVDGPDFVTLSKQQSMAMDWARSKLMFYSYCKDDSRFKVLPPECK
;
A
#
# COMPACT_ATOMS: atom_id res chain seq x y z
N MET A 1 -75.30 -18.53 20.08
CA MET A 1 -74.02 -17.84 20.37
C MET A 1 -72.85 -18.71 19.88
N ALA A 2 -72.71 -18.94 18.57
CA ALA A 2 -71.66 -19.82 18.01
C ALA A 2 -70.88 -19.19 16.83
N LEU A 3 -71.13 -17.91 16.52
CA LEU A 3 -70.44 -17.19 15.43
C LEU A 3 -69.25 -16.34 15.91
N PHE A 4 -69.03 -16.21 17.23
CA PHE A 4 -67.96 -15.39 17.79
C PHE A 4 -66.66 -16.17 18.10
N GLN A 5 -66.73 -17.51 18.11
CA GLN A 5 -65.61 -18.38 18.49
C GLN A 5 -64.69 -18.73 17.31
N GLY A 6 -65.22 -18.74 16.08
CA GLY A 6 -64.43 -19.00 14.86
C GLY A 6 -63.50 -17.84 14.47
N ASN A 7 -63.93 -16.59 14.72
CA ASN A 7 -63.14 -15.41 14.39
C ASN A 7 -61.92 -15.24 15.30
N LEU A 8 -62.04 -15.55 16.59
CA LEU A 8 -60.91 -15.41 17.51
C LEU A 8 -59.76 -16.35 17.16
N LEU A 9 -60.09 -17.59 16.78
CA LEU A 9 -59.12 -18.56 16.30
C LEU A 9 -58.46 -18.08 15.01
N LEU A 10 -59.23 -17.47 14.10
CA LEU A 10 -58.70 -16.88 12.87
C LEU A 10 -57.73 -15.72 13.17
N PHE A 11 -58.07 -14.82 14.09
CA PHE A 11 -57.19 -13.70 14.50
C PHE A 11 -55.90 -14.20 15.17
N LEU A 12 -55.99 -15.26 15.98
CA LEU A 12 -54.83 -15.86 16.63
C LEU A 12 -53.91 -16.55 15.62
N MET A 13 -54.48 -17.24 14.63
CA MET A 13 -53.71 -17.83 13.52
C MET A 13 -53.04 -16.75 12.67
N ILE A 14 -53.71 -15.64 12.38
CA ILE A 14 -53.14 -14.50 11.64
C ILE A 14 -52.01 -13.85 12.43
N TYR A 15 -52.20 -13.60 13.73
CA TYR A 15 -51.17 -13.01 14.58
C TYR A 15 -49.93 -13.90 14.68
N LEU A 16 -50.11 -15.21 14.87
CA LEU A 16 -49.00 -16.18 14.89
C LEU A 16 -48.28 -16.25 13.53
N PHE A 17 -49.00 -16.13 12.42
CA PHE A 17 -48.40 -16.08 11.08
C PHE A 17 -47.53 -14.82 10.91
N PHE A 18 -48.03 -13.64 11.29
CA PHE A 18 -47.24 -12.40 11.24
C PHE A 18 -46.06 -12.43 12.22
N PHE A 19 -46.25 -12.96 13.42
CA PHE A 19 -45.17 -13.12 14.41
C PHE A 19 -44.07 -14.06 13.89
N MET A 20 -44.43 -15.18 13.26
CA MET A 20 -43.48 -16.08 12.61
C MET A 20 -42.79 -15.43 11.41
N MET A 21 -43.49 -14.60 10.62
CA MET A 21 -42.86 -13.83 9.53
C MET A 21 -41.88 -12.76 10.04
N ILE A 22 -42.08 -12.25 11.26
CA ILE A 22 -41.17 -11.31 11.93
C ILE A 22 -40.00 -12.05 12.59
N LEU A 23 -40.23 -13.28 13.10
CA LEU A 23 -39.22 -14.13 13.74
C LEU A 23 -38.42 -15.02 12.79
N THR A 24 -38.82 -15.20 11.53
CA THR A 24 -37.90 -15.79 10.56
C THR A 24 -36.70 -14.85 10.50
N PRO A 25 -35.47 -15.30 10.79
CA PRO A 25 -34.31 -14.51 10.42
C PRO A 25 -34.51 -14.25 8.93
N LYS A 26 -34.52 -12.97 8.52
CA LYS A 26 -34.30 -12.68 7.11
C LYS A 26 -33.07 -13.50 6.77
N LEU A 27 -33.24 -14.55 5.98
CA LEU A 27 -32.14 -15.19 5.31
C LEU A 27 -31.55 -14.04 4.53
N VAL A 28 -30.55 -13.40 5.11
CA VAL A 28 -29.65 -12.51 4.42
C VAL A 28 -29.13 -13.43 3.36
N SER A 29 -29.73 -13.33 2.18
CA SER A 29 -29.22 -13.97 1.00
C SER A 29 -27.74 -13.62 1.02
N SER A 30 -26.90 -14.66 1.06
CA SER A 30 -25.47 -14.53 0.78
C SER A 30 -25.32 -14.22 -0.72
N HIS A 31 -26.06 -13.23 -1.21
CA HIS A 31 -25.83 -12.61 -2.49
C HIS A 31 -24.55 -11.80 -2.29
N ASP A 32 -23.46 -12.53 -2.52
CA ASP A 32 -22.10 -12.09 -2.77
C ASP A 32 -21.93 -10.58 -2.52
N ARG A 33 -21.62 -10.21 -1.26
CA ARG A 33 -21.21 -8.82 -1.00
C ARG A 33 -19.97 -8.64 -1.83
N HIS A 34 -20.09 -7.93 -2.95
CA HIS A 34 -19.01 -7.56 -3.86
C HIS A 34 -17.85 -6.99 -3.02
N TYR A 35 -16.91 -7.86 -2.67
CA TYR A 35 -15.72 -7.55 -1.89
C TYR A 35 -14.55 -7.19 -2.83
N SER A 36 -14.86 -6.97 -4.10
CA SER A 36 -13.90 -6.48 -5.07
C SER A 36 -13.81 -4.96 -4.97
N PRO A 37 -12.60 -4.39 -4.79
CA PRO A 37 -12.41 -2.96 -4.90
C PRO A 37 -12.85 -2.49 -6.29
N PRO A 38 -13.38 -1.26 -6.42
CA PRO A 38 -13.66 -0.69 -7.73
C PRO A 38 -12.35 -0.58 -8.55
N SER A 39 -12.45 -0.86 -9.84
CA SER A 39 -11.29 -0.83 -10.75
C SER A 39 -10.77 0.60 -10.91
N VAL A 40 -9.45 0.77 -10.82
CA VAL A 40 -8.71 2.01 -11.03
C VAL A 40 -7.49 1.74 -11.90
N SER A 41 -7.13 2.70 -12.76
CA SER A 41 -5.91 2.63 -13.57
C SER A 41 -4.67 2.48 -12.70
N ARG A 42 -3.77 1.57 -13.08
CA ARG A 42 -2.52 1.33 -12.34
C ARG A 42 -1.51 2.41 -12.68
N LEU A 43 -1.29 3.32 -11.74
CA LEU A 43 -0.33 4.40 -11.92
C LEU A 43 1.10 3.91 -12.14
N THR A 44 1.47 2.76 -11.57
CA THR A 44 2.78 2.14 -11.72
C THR A 44 3.14 1.80 -13.16
N ASP A 45 2.15 1.59 -14.03
CA ASP A 45 2.37 1.18 -15.41
C ASP A 45 2.79 2.37 -16.31
N LEU A 46 2.68 3.60 -15.79
CA LEU A 46 3.06 4.83 -16.50
C LEU A 46 4.54 5.19 -16.35
N PHE A 47 5.28 4.52 -15.45
CA PHE A 47 6.66 4.87 -15.11
C PHE A 47 7.62 3.71 -15.40
N PRO A 48 8.80 3.98 -15.99
CA PRO A 48 9.80 2.95 -16.22
C PRO A 48 10.37 2.42 -14.89
N HIS A 49 10.76 1.15 -14.89
CA HIS A 49 11.43 0.53 -13.74
C HIS A 49 12.90 0.95 -13.69
N VAL A 50 13.41 1.18 -12.48
CA VAL A 50 14.82 1.52 -12.23
C VAL A 50 15.53 0.28 -11.68
N LEU A 51 16.71 -0.03 -12.20
CA LEU A 51 17.56 -1.10 -11.68
C LEU A 51 18.13 -0.73 -10.31
N PHE A 52 18.24 -1.69 -9.40
CA PHE A 52 18.65 -1.44 -8.01
C PHE A 52 20.08 -0.94 -7.89
N ASP A 53 21.00 -1.42 -8.71
CA ASP A 53 22.39 -0.97 -8.75
C ASP A 53 22.54 0.46 -9.29
N HIS A 54 21.61 0.92 -10.14
CA HIS A 54 21.58 2.29 -10.63
C HIS A 54 20.85 3.25 -9.67
N GLY A 55 19.73 2.83 -9.09
CA GLY A 55 18.89 3.69 -8.25
C GLY A 55 19.27 3.74 -6.77
N PHE A 56 19.86 2.67 -6.25
CA PHE A 56 20.06 2.47 -4.81
C PHE A 56 21.49 2.06 -4.46
N SER A 57 21.87 2.35 -3.22
CA SER A 57 23.12 1.93 -2.59
C SER A 57 22.83 1.24 -1.27
N THR A 58 23.78 0.45 -0.77
CA THR A 58 23.65 -0.18 0.55
C THR A 58 23.66 0.89 1.63
N PHE A 59 22.64 0.91 2.47
CA PHE A 59 22.58 1.75 3.67
C PHE A 59 23.23 1.05 4.86
N PHE A 60 22.87 -0.22 5.09
CA PHE A 60 23.49 -1.10 6.10
C PHE A 60 23.26 -2.58 5.75
N GLY A 61 23.98 -3.48 6.42
CA GLY A 61 23.76 -4.93 6.29
C GLY A 61 24.08 -5.47 4.90
N GLY A 62 25.14 -4.99 4.24
CA GLY A 62 25.45 -5.33 2.85
C GLY A 62 25.61 -6.82 2.57
N SER A 63 26.13 -7.61 3.52
CA SER A 63 26.20 -9.08 3.42
C SER A 63 24.82 -9.75 3.29
N ASN A 64 23.78 -9.07 3.77
CA ASN A 64 22.39 -9.48 3.74
C ASN A 64 21.62 -8.93 2.52
N ILE A 65 22.31 -8.29 1.58
CA ILE A 65 21.71 -7.78 0.33
C ILE A 65 22.25 -8.60 -0.85
N LYS A 66 21.34 -9.13 -1.66
CA LYS A 66 21.68 -9.84 -2.90
C LYS A 66 20.93 -9.27 -4.09
N LEU A 67 21.65 -8.75 -5.07
CA LEU A 67 21.08 -8.36 -6.35
C LEU A 67 20.96 -9.59 -7.27
N LEU A 68 19.80 -9.75 -7.88
CA LEU A 68 19.43 -10.85 -8.75
C LEU A 68 18.91 -10.31 -10.09
N ASN A 69 18.87 -11.16 -11.11
CA ASN A 69 18.30 -10.85 -12.43
C ASN A 69 18.86 -9.54 -13.02
N ASN A 70 20.18 -9.41 -13.12
CA ASN A 70 20.85 -8.20 -13.60
C ASN A 70 20.40 -6.93 -12.85
N ALA A 71 20.33 -7.02 -11.51
CA ALA A 71 19.91 -5.96 -10.61
C ALA A 71 18.46 -5.44 -10.80
N SER A 72 17.60 -6.16 -11.52
CA SER A 72 16.16 -5.89 -11.56
C SER A 72 15.43 -6.38 -10.30
N MET A 73 16.07 -7.25 -9.50
CA MET A 73 15.53 -7.77 -8.25
C MET A 73 16.58 -7.65 -7.14
N ALA A 74 16.15 -7.28 -5.93
CA ALA A 74 17.00 -7.26 -4.74
C ALA A 74 16.38 -8.15 -3.66
N THR A 75 17.18 -9.01 -3.06
CA THR A 75 16.79 -9.77 -1.86
C THR A 75 17.42 -9.13 -0.65
N LEU A 76 16.58 -8.73 0.31
CA LEU A 76 17.00 -8.26 1.62
C LEU A 76 16.74 -9.38 2.63
N SER A 77 17.75 -9.69 3.43
CA SER A 77 17.62 -10.63 4.55
C SER A 77 17.90 -9.96 5.88
N LEU A 78 17.39 -10.61 6.92
CA LEU A 78 17.73 -10.34 8.31
C LEU A 78 18.26 -11.66 8.89
N ASP A 79 19.32 -11.57 9.67
CA ASP A 79 19.82 -12.66 10.50
C ASP A 79 19.92 -12.21 11.97
N LYS A 80 20.46 -13.05 12.85
CA LYS A 80 20.64 -12.73 14.27
C LYS A 80 21.59 -11.54 14.52
N SER A 81 22.44 -11.21 13.55
CA SER A 81 23.46 -10.17 13.68
C SER A 81 22.97 -8.81 13.19
N SER A 82 22.23 -8.75 12.08
CA SER A 82 21.77 -7.50 11.50
C SER A 82 20.66 -7.69 10.46
N GLY A 83 19.84 -6.64 10.30
CA GLY A 83 18.96 -6.49 9.15
C GLY A 83 19.70 -6.08 7.89
N SER A 84 18.97 -5.55 6.92
CA SER A 84 19.56 -4.92 5.75
C SER A 84 18.71 -3.78 5.21
N GLY A 85 19.35 -2.81 4.56
CA GLY A 85 18.66 -1.69 3.97
C GLY A 85 19.37 -1.07 2.77
N LEU A 86 18.56 -0.54 1.85
CA LEU A 86 18.95 0.22 0.69
C LEU A 86 18.51 1.68 0.85
N VAL A 87 19.30 2.60 0.30
CA VAL A 87 18.98 4.03 0.22
C VAL A 87 19.21 4.54 -1.19
N SER A 88 18.34 5.43 -1.67
CA SER A 88 18.46 6.02 -3.01
C SER A 88 19.78 6.76 -3.18
N LYS A 89 20.43 6.60 -4.33
CA LYS A 89 21.66 7.33 -4.67
C LYS A 89 21.40 8.81 -4.87
N ASN A 90 20.27 9.13 -5.50
CA ASN A 90 19.84 10.49 -5.76
C ASN A 90 18.97 11.03 -4.62
N LYS A 91 18.97 12.36 -4.50
CA LYS A 91 18.09 13.12 -3.61
C LYS A 91 16.93 13.67 -4.43
N TYR A 92 15.73 13.65 -3.88
CA TYR A 92 14.51 14.02 -4.58
C TYR A 92 13.81 15.19 -3.91
N HIS A 93 13.27 16.14 -4.67
CA HIS A 93 12.43 17.20 -4.10
C HIS A 93 10.96 16.73 -3.95
N TYR A 94 10.46 16.02 -4.95
CA TYR A 94 9.17 15.32 -4.98
C TYR A 94 9.26 14.16 -5.98
N GLY A 95 8.24 13.33 -6.04
CA GLY A 95 8.16 12.26 -7.04
C GLY A 95 7.14 11.19 -6.67
N PHE A 96 6.90 10.30 -7.63
CA PHE A 96 6.19 9.04 -7.41
C PHE A 96 7.19 7.91 -7.20
N PHE A 97 7.22 7.34 -5.99
CA PHE A 97 8.12 6.25 -5.62
C PHE A 97 7.32 4.97 -5.47
N SER A 98 7.69 3.95 -6.23
CA SER A 98 7.00 2.66 -6.26
C SER A 98 8.00 1.51 -6.25
N ALA A 99 7.64 0.45 -5.53
CA ALA A 99 8.40 -0.79 -5.49
C ALA A 99 7.44 -1.99 -5.47
N ALA A 100 7.79 -3.03 -6.22
CA ALA A 100 7.13 -4.33 -6.10
C ALA A 100 7.78 -5.12 -4.96
N ILE A 101 7.01 -5.40 -3.92
CA ILE A 101 7.48 -5.99 -2.67
C ILE A 101 6.80 -7.33 -2.46
N LYS A 102 7.59 -8.40 -2.28
CA LYS A 102 7.07 -9.72 -1.89
C LYS A 102 7.43 -10.00 -0.44
N LEU A 103 6.42 -10.08 0.41
CA LEU A 103 6.57 -10.40 1.83
C LEU A 103 7.18 -11.81 2.03
N PRO A 104 7.92 -12.03 3.13
CA PRO A 104 8.49 -13.33 3.44
C PRO A 104 7.35 -14.33 3.70
N ALA A 105 7.54 -15.57 3.28
CA ALA A 105 6.63 -16.65 3.64
C ALA A 105 7.03 -17.19 5.03
N GLY A 106 6.06 -17.44 5.90
CA GLY A 106 6.28 -17.97 7.25
C GLY A 106 6.03 -16.97 8.37
N LEU A 107 6.49 -17.31 9.58
CA LEU A 107 6.37 -16.47 10.77
C LEU A 107 7.26 -15.23 10.63
N SER A 108 6.68 -14.06 10.86
CA SER A 108 7.36 -12.76 10.76
C SER A 108 7.04 -11.84 11.95
N SER A 109 6.65 -12.43 13.08
CA SER A 109 6.38 -11.68 14.32
C SER A 109 7.61 -10.86 14.71
N GLY A 110 7.42 -9.55 14.89
CA GLY A 110 8.49 -8.63 15.29
C GLY A 110 9.43 -8.20 14.16
N VAL A 111 9.26 -8.68 12.93
CA VAL A 111 9.98 -8.22 11.74
C VAL A 111 9.20 -7.09 11.07
N VAL A 112 9.87 -5.98 10.78
CA VAL A 112 9.32 -4.83 10.07
C VAL A 112 10.03 -4.72 8.72
N LEU A 113 9.23 -4.73 7.67
CA LEU A 113 9.64 -4.33 6.33
C LEU A 113 9.14 -2.91 6.08
N ALA A 114 10.03 -2.00 5.74
CA ALA A 114 9.70 -0.60 5.52
C ALA A 114 10.19 -0.13 4.15
N PHE A 115 9.29 0.47 3.37
CA PHE A 115 9.62 1.30 2.22
C PHE A 115 9.15 2.71 2.54
N TYR A 116 10.09 3.64 2.74
CA TYR A 116 9.81 4.94 3.32
C TYR A 116 10.68 6.03 2.74
N VAL A 117 10.28 7.27 3.00
CA VAL A 117 10.97 8.46 2.58
C VAL A 117 11.49 9.16 3.82
N SER A 118 12.77 9.52 3.85
CA SER A 118 13.39 10.26 4.94
C SER A 118 13.81 11.65 4.44
N GLY A 119 13.64 12.68 5.27
CA GLY A 119 13.91 14.06 4.90
C GLY A 119 14.41 14.90 6.07
N GLY A 120 14.65 16.19 5.81
CA GLY A 120 14.91 17.19 6.86
C GLY A 120 16.37 17.67 6.98
N GLN A 121 17.34 16.93 6.45
CA GLN A 121 18.76 17.30 6.52
C GLN A 121 19.45 17.50 5.16
N TYR A 122 18.77 17.14 4.06
CA TYR A 122 19.38 17.16 2.73
C TYR A 122 18.95 18.39 1.93
N THR A 123 19.92 19.13 1.39
CA THR A 123 19.69 20.21 0.41
C THR A 123 19.82 19.67 -1.00
N CYS A 124 18.94 20.14 -1.89
CA CYS A 124 19.01 19.79 -3.30
C CYS A 124 20.10 20.60 -3.98
N GLU A 125 20.93 19.94 -4.79
CA GLU A 125 21.99 20.61 -5.53
C GLU A 125 21.36 21.51 -6.60
N GLY A 126 21.85 22.75 -6.73
CA GLY A 126 21.38 23.69 -7.76
C GLY A 126 20.09 24.46 -7.45
N VAL A 127 19.44 24.25 -6.30
CA VAL A 127 18.26 25.04 -5.88
C VAL A 127 18.50 25.60 -4.48
N SER A 128 18.69 26.93 -4.37
CA SER A 128 18.87 27.60 -3.09
C SER A 128 17.65 27.36 -2.19
N LYS A 129 17.88 26.65 -1.07
CA LYS A 129 16.93 26.38 0.04
C LYS A 129 15.80 25.35 -0.19
N GLN A 130 15.90 24.44 -1.16
CA GLN A 130 14.94 23.32 -1.23
C GLN A 130 15.39 22.13 -0.37
N ARG A 131 14.52 21.65 0.52
CA ARG A 131 14.72 20.38 1.25
C ARG A 131 14.42 19.21 0.31
N CYS A 132 15.35 18.25 0.25
CA CYS A 132 15.11 16.98 -0.43
C CYS A 132 14.75 15.87 0.56
N VAL A 133 14.38 14.75 -0.04
CA VAL A 133 14.19 13.47 0.60
C VAL A 133 15.08 12.39 -0.04
N LEU A 134 15.35 11.35 0.73
CA LEU A 134 15.91 10.08 0.28
C LEU A 134 14.85 8.98 0.40
N VAL A 135 14.91 8.00 -0.50
CA VAL A 135 14.02 6.84 -0.47
C VAL A 135 14.79 5.68 0.15
N HIS A 136 14.19 5.06 1.15
CA HIS A 136 14.75 3.94 1.89
C HIS A 136 13.88 2.70 1.74
N LEU A 137 14.55 1.55 1.77
CA LEU A 137 13.94 0.25 1.91
C LEU A 137 14.74 -0.55 2.94
N SER A 138 14.12 -1.03 4.00
CA SER A 138 14.81 -1.84 5.01
C SER A 138 13.98 -3.00 5.54
N ILE A 139 14.67 -4.05 5.97
CA ILE A 139 14.14 -5.14 6.81
C ILE A 139 14.88 -5.13 8.14
N GLU A 140 14.14 -4.99 9.23
CA GLU A 140 14.67 -4.88 10.59
C GLU A 140 13.77 -5.67 11.55
N ALA A 141 14.28 -6.03 12.72
CA ALA A 141 13.47 -6.66 13.76
C ALA A 141 13.69 -6.00 15.12
N ASN A 142 12.60 -5.91 15.88
CA ASN A 142 12.61 -5.29 17.19
C ASN A 142 12.76 -6.37 18.27
N VAL A 143 14.01 -6.85 18.44
CA VAL A 143 14.53 -7.67 19.56
C VAL A 143 13.82 -9.03 19.80
N ASP A 144 14.66 -10.08 19.90
CA ASP A 144 14.34 -11.49 20.16
C ASP A 144 13.59 -12.25 19.06
N LEU A 145 14.24 -12.41 17.89
CA LEU A 145 13.82 -13.42 16.91
C LEU A 145 14.22 -14.82 17.36
N HIS A 146 13.22 -15.68 17.57
CA HIS A 146 13.37 -17.13 17.57
C HIS A 146 13.64 -17.62 16.14
N ASP A 147 14.42 -18.71 16.02
CA ASP A 147 15.31 -19.13 14.91
C ASP A 147 14.81 -19.25 13.43
N ASP A 148 13.71 -18.62 13.00
CA ASP A 148 13.30 -18.62 11.58
C ASP A 148 13.71 -17.31 10.87
N MET A 149 14.79 -17.38 10.09
CA MET A 149 15.35 -16.22 9.36
C MET A 149 14.51 -15.83 8.14
N GLY A 150 13.94 -14.62 8.16
CA GLY A 150 13.17 -14.05 7.06
C GLY A 150 14.04 -13.57 5.89
N ARG A 151 13.75 -14.06 4.68
CA ARG A 151 14.31 -13.52 3.42
C ARG A 151 13.19 -12.93 2.57
N ILE A 152 13.42 -11.75 2.02
CA ILE A 152 12.43 -11.00 1.25
C ILE A 152 13.00 -10.71 -0.13
N GLY A 153 12.26 -11.08 -1.17
CA GLY A 153 12.61 -10.74 -2.55
C GLY A 153 11.83 -9.51 -3.02
N LEU A 154 12.50 -8.54 -3.62
CA LEU A 154 11.86 -7.42 -4.32
C LEU A 154 12.18 -7.53 -5.80
N GLY A 155 11.17 -7.65 -6.64
CA GLY A 155 11.34 -7.60 -8.09
C GLY A 155 10.03 -7.71 -8.82
N ASP A 156 10.10 -7.71 -10.14
CA ASP A 156 8.92 -7.73 -11.01
C ASP A 156 8.14 -9.06 -10.88
N THR A 157 6.91 -9.00 -10.37
CA THR A 157 5.95 -10.11 -10.38
C THR A 157 4.95 -9.96 -11.52
N ARG A 158 5.43 -9.97 -12.77
CA ARG A 158 4.54 -10.14 -13.93
C ARG A 158 4.40 -11.62 -14.28
N ARG A 159 3.17 -12.16 -14.21
CA ARG A 159 2.76 -13.40 -14.90
C ARG A 159 3.12 -13.22 -16.38
N LYS A 160 3.96 -14.10 -16.93
CA LYS A 160 4.32 -14.13 -18.35
C LYS A 160 3.04 -14.17 -19.19
N ASN A 161 2.87 -13.20 -20.07
CA ASN A 161 2.24 -13.34 -21.38
C ASN A 161 2.88 -12.30 -22.34
N ASN A 162 3.76 -12.84 -23.18
CA ASN A 162 4.34 -12.31 -24.44
C ASN A 162 5.46 -11.23 -24.39
N PRO A 163 6.59 -11.42 -25.12
CA PRO A 163 7.70 -10.47 -25.25
C PRO A 163 7.40 -9.48 -26.40
N THR A 164 7.89 -8.24 -26.42
CA THR A 164 9.29 -7.83 -26.64
C THR A 164 9.27 -6.30 -26.70
N THR A 165 10.20 -5.59 -26.07
CA THR A 165 10.86 -4.35 -26.57
C THR A 165 11.98 -3.99 -25.58
N GLN A 166 13.21 -3.79 -26.09
CA GLN A 166 14.42 -3.44 -25.32
C GLN A 166 14.20 -2.20 -24.44
N PRO A 167 14.74 -2.16 -23.20
CA PRO A 167 14.79 -0.91 -22.44
C PRO A 167 15.89 -0.01 -23.01
N SER A 168 15.47 1.12 -23.57
CA SER A 168 16.30 2.34 -23.63
C SER A 168 16.73 2.73 -22.21
N GLU A 169 17.89 3.39 -22.10
CA GLU A 169 18.52 3.77 -20.83
C GLU A 169 17.55 4.30 -19.75
N PRO A 170 17.75 3.96 -18.48
CA PRO A 170 16.90 4.44 -17.39
C PRO A 170 17.11 5.95 -17.24
N VAL A 171 16.21 6.73 -17.83
CA VAL A 171 16.08 8.16 -17.56
C VAL A 171 15.87 8.30 -16.05
N SER A 172 16.83 8.92 -15.39
CA SER A 172 16.82 9.16 -13.95
C SER A 172 15.53 9.87 -13.58
N SER A 173 14.71 9.20 -12.77
CA SER A 173 13.63 9.86 -12.03
C SER A 173 14.24 11.05 -11.28
N CYS A 174 13.72 12.24 -11.60
CA CYS A 174 13.84 13.50 -10.87
C CYS A 174 15.22 13.82 -10.28
N SER A 175 16.25 13.95 -11.13
CA SER A 175 17.48 14.66 -10.78
C SER A 175 17.63 15.83 -11.74
N LYS A 176 17.35 17.05 -11.27
CA LYS A 176 17.51 18.27 -12.10
C LYS A 176 19.00 18.55 -12.28
N SER A 177 19.66 17.82 -13.18
CA SER A 177 20.89 18.27 -13.80
C SER A 177 20.56 18.90 -15.15
N SER A 178 20.62 20.23 -15.19
CA SER A 178 20.57 21.10 -16.38
C SER A 178 19.30 21.12 -17.23
N ALA A 179 18.77 22.33 -17.39
CA ALA A 179 17.82 22.81 -18.39
C ALA A 179 17.61 21.90 -19.62
N SER A 180 16.57 21.07 -19.57
CA SER A 180 15.83 20.61 -20.74
C SER A 180 14.33 20.72 -20.43
N LEU A 181 13.56 21.29 -21.35
CA LEU A 181 12.09 21.34 -21.29
C LEU A 181 11.51 19.92 -21.46
N SER A 182 11.74 19.02 -20.50
CA SER A 182 10.90 17.83 -20.33
C SER A 182 9.95 18.11 -19.18
N SER A 183 8.67 18.25 -19.48
CA SER A 183 7.60 18.29 -18.48
C SER A 183 7.79 17.13 -17.50
N ASP A 184 7.85 17.43 -16.20
CA ASP A 184 7.95 16.40 -15.18
C ASP A 184 6.72 15.49 -15.28
N PRO A 185 6.89 14.16 -15.38
CA PRO A 185 5.77 13.22 -15.56
C PRO A 185 4.74 13.23 -14.42
N VAL A 186 5.09 13.72 -13.23
CA VAL A 186 4.14 13.87 -12.11
C VAL A 186 3.65 15.32 -11.93
N ASP A 187 4.11 16.26 -12.75
CA ASP A 187 3.58 17.62 -12.78
C ASP A 187 2.43 17.69 -13.80
N GLY A 188 1.20 17.83 -13.31
CA GLY A 188 0.03 18.00 -14.17
C GLY A 188 -1.28 18.06 -13.40
N PRO A 189 -2.36 18.56 -14.02
CA PRO A 189 -3.68 18.69 -13.37
C PRO A 189 -4.22 17.34 -12.89
N ASP A 190 -3.88 16.25 -13.57
CA ASP A 190 -4.30 14.88 -13.24
C ASP A 190 -3.70 14.37 -11.92
N PHE A 191 -2.61 14.99 -11.44
CA PHE A 191 -1.92 14.63 -10.20
C PHE A 191 -2.24 15.55 -9.02
N VAL A 192 -3.03 16.62 -9.25
CA VAL A 192 -3.42 17.58 -8.20
C VAL A 192 -4.53 16.99 -7.32
N THR A 193 -5.47 16.26 -7.92
CA THR A 193 -6.65 15.73 -7.21
C THR A 193 -6.98 14.32 -7.65
N LEU A 194 -7.46 13.50 -6.72
CA LEU A 194 -7.96 12.16 -7.03
C LEU A 194 -9.23 12.25 -7.90
N SER A 195 -9.33 11.36 -8.88
CA SER A 195 -10.58 11.15 -9.61
C SER A 195 -11.69 10.61 -8.69
N LYS A 196 -12.94 10.75 -9.13
CA LYS A 196 -14.10 10.20 -8.42
C LYS A 196 -13.95 8.68 -8.17
N GLN A 197 -13.44 7.95 -9.16
CA GLN A 197 -13.25 6.51 -9.07
C GLN A 197 -12.16 6.13 -8.06
N GLN A 198 -11.03 6.85 -8.04
CA GLN A 198 -9.97 6.66 -7.05
C GLN A 198 -10.47 6.98 -5.63
N SER A 199 -11.29 8.02 -5.49
CA SER A 199 -11.90 8.38 -4.20
C SER A 199 -12.84 7.28 -3.69
N MET A 200 -13.72 6.76 -4.57
CA MET A 200 -14.59 5.61 -4.23
C MET A 200 -13.80 4.35 -3.86
N ALA A 201 -12.67 4.10 -4.53
CA ALA A 201 -11.76 3.00 -4.19
C ALA A 201 -11.12 3.17 -2.82
N MET A 202 -10.66 4.39 -2.51
CA MET A 202 -10.09 4.74 -1.21
C MET A 202 -11.12 4.60 -0.09
N ASP A 203 -12.35 5.06 -0.30
CA ASP A 203 -13.44 4.94 0.68
C ASP A 203 -13.86 3.48 0.90
N TRP A 204 -13.91 2.69 -0.18
CA TRP A 204 -14.13 1.26 -0.08
C TRP A 204 -13.06 0.59 0.79
N ALA A 205 -11.77 0.86 0.54
CA ALA A 205 -10.66 0.29 1.29
C ALA A 205 -10.71 0.70 2.77
N ARG A 206 -10.97 1.98 3.06
CA ARG A 206 -11.16 2.49 4.43
C ARG A 206 -12.34 1.82 5.14
N SER A 207 -13.43 1.53 4.43
CA SER A 207 -14.62 0.93 5.03
C SER A 207 -14.49 -0.58 5.30
N LYS A 208 -13.60 -1.28 4.58
CA LYS A 208 -13.50 -2.75 4.62
C LYS A 208 -12.22 -3.28 5.25
N LEU A 209 -11.10 -2.58 5.11
CA LEU A 209 -9.76 -3.10 5.44
C LEU A 209 -9.05 -2.29 6.53
N MET A 210 -9.55 -1.11 6.89
CA MET A 210 -8.93 -0.26 7.90
C MET A 210 -9.37 -0.69 9.32
N PHE A 211 -8.44 -1.25 10.07
CA PHE A 211 -8.65 -1.66 11.47
C PHE A 211 -8.27 -0.56 12.48
N TYR A 212 -7.45 0.42 12.07
CA TYR A 212 -7.00 1.52 12.92
C TYR A 212 -6.94 2.82 12.11
N SER A 213 -7.30 3.94 12.73
CA SER A 213 -7.21 5.29 12.17
C SER A 213 -6.94 6.28 13.29
N TYR A 214 -5.83 7.00 13.21
CA TYR A 214 -5.46 8.01 14.21
C TYR A 214 -6.49 9.15 14.30
N CYS A 215 -7.13 9.51 13.19
CA CYS A 215 -8.22 10.49 13.16
C CYS A 215 -9.46 10.05 13.97
N LYS A 216 -9.59 8.76 14.28
CA LYS A 216 -10.68 8.18 15.08
C LYS A 216 -10.23 7.75 16.48
N ASP A 217 -8.96 7.95 16.84
CA ASP A 217 -8.39 7.59 18.13
C ASP A 217 -8.51 8.77 19.10
N ASP A 218 -9.70 8.92 19.68
CA ASP A 218 -10.02 9.92 20.70
C ASP A 218 -9.36 9.66 22.06
N SER A 219 -8.88 8.43 22.27
CA SER A 219 -8.11 8.05 23.44
C SER A 219 -6.77 8.75 23.44
N ARG A 220 -6.08 8.73 22.28
CA ARG A 220 -4.77 9.34 22.07
C ARG A 220 -4.85 10.82 21.73
N PHE A 221 -5.79 11.21 20.89
CA PHE A 221 -5.92 12.58 20.39
C PHE A 221 -7.23 13.22 20.89
N LYS A 222 -7.14 13.94 22.01
CA LYS A 222 -8.29 14.68 22.59
C LYS A 222 -8.77 15.83 21.71
N VAL A 223 -7.87 16.37 20.87
CA VAL A 223 -8.17 17.38 19.86
C VAL A 223 -7.92 16.76 18.51
N LEU A 224 -8.92 16.81 17.62
CA LEU A 224 -8.83 16.25 16.28
C LEU A 224 -7.71 16.94 15.48
N PRO A 225 -6.73 16.20 14.94
CA PRO A 225 -5.69 16.78 14.10
C PRO A 225 -6.28 17.54 12.90
N PRO A 226 -5.74 18.71 12.53
CA PRO A 226 -6.33 19.60 11.53
C PRO A 226 -6.46 18.96 10.14
N GLU A 227 -5.59 18.02 9.79
CA GLU A 227 -5.59 17.27 8.54
C GLU A 227 -6.70 16.21 8.44
N CYS A 228 -7.37 15.90 9.57
CA CYS A 228 -8.48 14.95 9.61
C CYS A 228 -9.85 15.59 9.32
N LYS A 229 -9.90 16.92 9.13
CA LYS A 229 -11.12 17.68 8.83
C LYS A 229 -11.39 17.70 7.32
#